data_AF-A0A800C8J5-F1
#
_entry.id   AF-A0A800C8J5-F1
#
_cell.length_a   1.000
_cell.length_b   1.000
_cell.length_c   1.000
_cell.angle_alpha   90.00
_cell.angle_beta   90.00
_cell.angle_gamma   90.00
#
_symmetry.space_group_name_H-M   'P 1'
#
loop_
_entity.id
_entity.type
_entity.pdbx_description
1 polymer ?
#
loop_
_entity_poly.entity_id
_entity_poly.type
_entity_poly.pdbx_seq_one_letter_code
_entity_poly.pdbx_strand_id
1 'polypeptide(L)' 'MKMIGVIGAGNCNDEIYDLARKVGAGIAGMDAILVCGGLGGVMEGACRGACEARGQTVG' A
#
# COMPACT_ATOMS: atom_id res chain seq x y z
N MET A 1 7.15 16.72 -3.05
CA MET A 1 6.20 15.69 -2.56
C MET A 1 6.18 14.56 -3.57
N LYS A 2 6.45 13.31 -3.16
CA LYS A 2 6.48 12.14 -4.06
C LYS A 2 5.20 11.34 -3.86
N MET A 3 4.60 10.90 -4.95
CA MET A 3 3.42 10.03 -4.95
C MET A 3 3.79 8.72 -5.66
N ILE A 4 3.42 7.60 -5.08
CA ILE A 4 3.68 6.27 -5.64
C ILE A 4 2.34 5.56 -5.81
N GLY A 5 2.02 5.24 -7.07
CA GLY A 5 0.84 4.47 -7.42
C GLY A 5 1.04 2.98 -7.14
N VAL A 6 0.09 2.35 -6.46
CA VAL A 6 0.05 0.89 -6.26
C VAL A 6 -1.21 0.33 -6.92
N ILE A 7 -1.02 -0.62 -7.83
CA ILE A 7 -2.09 -1.34 -8.54
C ILE A 7 -1.79 -2.84 -8.44
N GLY A 8 -2.84 -3.62 -8.20
CA GLY A 8 -2.75 -5.07 -8.16
C GLY A 8 -4.13 -5.72 -8.09
N ALA A 9 -4.15 -7.04 -7.92
CA ALA A 9 -5.39 -7.80 -7.87
C ALA A 9 -6.27 -7.38 -6.68
N GLY A 10 -7.59 -7.26 -6.91
CA GLY A 10 -8.58 -6.95 -5.88
C GLY A 10 -8.85 -8.08 -4.88
N ASN A 11 -8.28 -9.27 -5.13
CA ASN A 11 -8.21 -10.39 -4.21
C ASN A 11 -6.85 -11.08 -4.41
N CYS A 12 -6.18 -11.46 -3.32
CA CYS A 12 -4.90 -12.14 -3.37
C CYS A 12 -4.75 -13.08 -2.16
N ASN A 13 -3.79 -14.00 -2.21
CA ASN A 13 -3.47 -14.84 -1.07
C ASN A 13 -2.69 -14.05 0.01
N ASP A 14 -2.52 -14.67 1.18
CA ASP A 14 -1.87 -14.03 2.33
C ASP A 14 -0.41 -13.65 2.05
N GLU A 15 0.32 -14.47 1.30
CA GLU A 15 1.72 -14.18 0.94
C GLU A 15 1.84 -12.88 0.12
N ILE A 16 0.96 -12.70 -0.87
CA ILE A 16 0.93 -11.49 -1.69
C ILE A 16 0.40 -10.30 -0.89
N TYR A 17 -0.58 -10.50 -0.01
CA TYR A 17 -1.08 -9.45 0.86
C TYR A 17 0.02 -8.92 1.79
N ASP A 18 0.78 -9.81 2.42
CA ASP A 18 1.90 -9.45 3.30
C ASP A 18 3.04 -8.78 2.53
N LEU A 19 3.30 -9.21 1.30
CA LEU A 19 4.25 -8.53 0.43
C LEU A 19 3.78 -7.11 0.11
N ALA A 20 2.52 -6.92 -0.25
CA ALA A 20 1.94 -5.61 -0.52
C ALA A 20 2.02 -4.69 0.70
N ARG A 21 1.77 -5.23 1.90
CA ARG A 21 1.95 -4.53 3.18
C ARG A 21 3.39 -4.06 3.39
N LYS A 22 4.38 -4.90 3.11
CA LYS A 22 5.80 -4.48 3.18
C LYS A 22 6.13 -3.36 2.18
N VAL A 23 5.56 -3.42 0.97
CA VAL A 23 5.70 -2.36 -0.04
C VAL A 23 5.11 -1.04 0.50
N GLY A 24 3.90 -1.07 1.06
CA GLY A 24 3.27 0.10 1.66
C GLY A 24 4.09 0.74 2.78
N ALA A 25 4.62 -0.07 3.69
CA ALA A 25 5.49 0.41 4.77
C ALA A 25 6.78 1.05 4.23
N GLY A 26 7.36 0.48 3.17
CA GLY A 26 8.52 1.05 2.48
C GLY A 26 8.22 2.40 1.82
N ILE A 27 7.04 2.56 1.20
CA ILE A 27 6.60 3.84 0.62
C ILE A 27 6.49 4.91 1.70
N ALA A 28 5.86 4.59 2.84
CA ALA A 28 5.76 5.48 3.97
C ALA A 28 7.14 5.89 4.52
N GLY A 29 8.07 4.93 4.65
CA GLY A 29 9.44 5.20 5.10
C GLY A 29 10.28 6.09 4.19
N MET A 30 9.82 6.36 2.96
CA MET A 30 10.43 7.30 2.02
C MET A 30 9.78 8.69 2.04
N ASP A 31 8.92 8.99 3.01
CA ASP A 31 8.09 10.20 3.08
C ASP A 31 7.28 10.43 1.78
N ALA A 32 6.83 9.34 1.15
CA ALA A 32 6.00 9.37 -0.05
C ALA A 32 4.54 9.04 0.27
N ILE A 33 3.63 9.61 -0.52
CA ILE A 33 2.20 9.33 -0.44
C ILE A 33 1.90 8.11 -1.31
N LEU A 34 1.24 7.11 -0.74
CA LEU A 34 0.74 5.96 -1.48
C LEU A 34 -0.60 6.33 -2.13
N VAL A 35 -0.73 6.12 -3.43
CA VAL A 35 -1.97 6.35 -4.17
C VAL A 35 -2.46 5.03 -4.75
N CYS A 36 -3.73 4.67 -4.56
CA CYS A 36 -4.31 3.45 -5.12
C CYS A 36 -5.80 3.65 -5.43
N GLY A 37 -6.48 2.58 -5.88
CA GLY A 37 -7.92 2.62 -6.19
C GLY A 37 -8.86 2.29 -5.02
N GLY A 38 -8.34 2.13 -3.79
CA GLY A 38 -9.17 1.99 -2.58
C GLY A 38 -9.94 0.67 -2.40
N LEU A 39 -9.66 -0.36 -3.21
CA LEU A 39 -10.33 -1.67 -3.14
C LEU A 39 -9.57 -2.66 -2.23
N GLY A 40 -9.99 -3.93 -2.25
CA GLY A 40 -9.39 -5.04 -1.50
C GLY A 40 -8.08 -5.59 -2.08
N GLY A 41 -7.57 -6.66 -1.47
CA GLY A 41 -6.43 -7.42 -1.98
C GLY A 41 -5.11 -6.64 -1.88
N VAL A 42 -4.40 -6.51 -3.01
CA VAL A 42 -3.05 -5.90 -3.04
C VAL A 42 -3.07 -4.44 -2.56
N MET A 43 -4.06 -3.66 -3.02
CA MET A 43 -4.15 -2.23 -2.67
C MET A 43 -4.47 -2.05 -1.19
N GLU A 44 -5.35 -2.88 -0.64
CA GLU A 44 -5.65 -2.89 0.79
C GLU A 44 -4.40 -3.22 1.63
N GLY A 45 -3.67 -4.28 1.27
CA GLY A 45 -2.43 -4.66 1.95
C GLY A 45 -1.41 -3.51 1.94
N ALA A 46 -1.22 -2.87 0.79
CA ALA A 46 -0.31 -1.74 0.65
C ALA A 46 -0.76 -0.52 1.47
N CYS A 47 -2.03 -0.13 1.44
CA CYS A 47 -2.57 0.93 2.29
C CYS A 47 -2.35 0.62 3.77
N ARG A 48 -2.62 -0.61 4.19
CA ARG A 48 -2.44 -1.04 5.58
C ARG A 48 -0.99 -0.90 6.02
N GLY A 49 -0.04 -1.35 5.20
CA GLY A 49 1.39 -1.21 5.48
C GLY A 49 1.83 0.24 5.60
N ALA A 50 1.36 1.11 4.70
CA ALA A 50 1.66 2.54 4.76
C ALA A 50 1.10 3.18 6.05
N CYS A 51 -0.15 2.89 6.41
CA CYS A 51 -0.78 3.38 7.64
C CYS A 51 -0.06 2.92 8.92
N GLU A 52 0.33 1.64 9.00
CA GLU A 52 1.09 1.09 10.14
C GLU A 52 2.45 1.77 10.30
N ALA A 53 3.07 2.16 9.18
CA ALA A 53 4.30 2.95 9.14
C ALA A 53 4.06 4.47 9.29
N ARG A 54 2.85 4.91 9.65
CA ARG A 54 2.44 6.32 9.80
C ARG A 54 2.57 7.17 8.53
N GLY A 55 2.55 6.52 7.35
CA GLY A 55 2.49 7.17 6.06
C GLY A 55 1.09 7.64 5.69
N GLN A 56 0.99 8.36 4.57
CA GLN A 56 -0.26 8.87 4.04
C GLN A 56 -0.69 8.05 2.81
N THR A 57 -1.97 7.70 2.77
CA THR A 57 -2.59 6.98 1.65
C THR A 57 -3.71 7.82 1.03
N VAL A 58 -3.88 7.72 -0.28
CA VAL A 58 -5.02 8.28 -1.02
C VAL A 58 -5.63 7.13 -1.84
N GLY A 59 -6.91 6.86 -1.63
CA GLY A 59 -7.63 5.76 -2.26
C GLY A 59 -9.12 6.02 -2.33
#